data_AF-Q4J7T0-F1
#
_entry.id   AF-Q4J7T0-F1
#
_cell.length_a   1.000
_cell.length_b   1.000
_cell.length_c   1.000
_cell.angle_alpha   90.00
_cell.angle_beta   90.00
_cell.angle_gamma   90.00
#
_symmetry.space_group_name_H-M   'P 1'
#
loop_
_entity.id
_entity.type
_entity.pdbx_description
1 polymer ?
#
loop_
_entity_poly.entity_id
_entity_poly.type
_entity_poly.pdbx_seq_one_letter_code
_entity_poly.pdbx_strand_id
1 'polypeptide(L)'
;MSLQVYSVPFWTEKEYRKEFIDKTLEVPVGGSTFYFDIPKNPMVYVSETKGVLYINGSCYWEPMVYMLQDIKSEFLYNVNVLAHSLGRSITDEKDELLGIDDTKKAEKRKYYVVVEDTEIGFYYNLYLPYDGRNGFIEIVPYFKKK
;
A
#
# COMPACT_ATOMS: atom_id res chain seq x y z
N MET A 1 -11.29 28.84 -14.00
CA MET A 1 -10.36 27.87 -13.37
C MET A 1 -10.42 28.10 -11.87
N SER A 2 -11.14 27.25 -11.14
CA SER A 2 -11.11 27.25 -9.67
C SER A 2 -9.79 26.63 -9.23
N LEU A 3 -9.00 27.34 -8.42
CA LEU A 3 -7.90 26.71 -7.68
C LEU A 3 -8.51 25.63 -6.78
N GLN A 4 -8.26 24.37 -7.11
CA GLN A 4 -8.39 23.30 -6.12
C GLN A 4 -7.30 23.55 -5.08
N VAL A 5 -7.71 24.02 -3.90
CA VAL A 5 -6.83 24.02 -2.73
C VAL A 5 -6.72 22.57 -2.30
N TYR A 6 -5.58 21.96 -2.60
CA TYR A 6 -5.27 20.61 -2.15
C TYR A 6 -4.94 20.67 -0.66
N SER A 7 -5.91 20.28 0.18
CA SER A 7 -5.68 20.09 1.60
C SER A 7 -5.07 18.71 1.82
N VAL A 8 -4.02 18.63 2.63
CA VAL A 8 -3.53 17.35 3.17
C VAL A 8 -4.73 16.60 3.76
N PRO A 9 -4.93 15.32 3.42
CA PRO A 9 -6.16 14.68 3.83
C PRO A 9 -6.20 14.47 5.34
N PHE A 10 -7.31 14.83 5.98
CA PHE A 10 -7.44 14.88 7.44
C PHE A 10 -7.12 13.55 8.15
N TRP A 11 -7.31 12.40 7.49
CA TRP A 11 -7.00 11.08 8.08
C TRP A 11 -5.49 10.79 8.17
N THR A 12 -4.65 11.57 7.48
CA THR A 12 -3.20 11.46 7.57
C THR A 12 -2.65 12.12 8.85
N GLU A 13 -3.47 12.88 9.58
CA GLU A 13 -3.12 13.45 10.87
C GLU A 13 -3.17 12.39 11.98
N LYS A 14 -2.04 12.22 12.68
CA LYS A 14 -1.81 11.13 13.64
C LYS A 14 -2.78 11.10 14.82
N GLU A 15 -3.28 12.27 15.23
CA GLU A 15 -4.21 12.41 16.36
C GLU A 15 -5.60 11.84 16.05
N TYR A 16 -5.96 11.77 14.77
CA TYR A 16 -7.29 11.40 14.31
C TYR A 16 -7.35 9.97 13.74
N ARG A 17 -6.23 9.45 13.23
CA ARG A 17 -6.16 8.20 12.45
C ARG A 17 -6.96 7.01 13.00
N LYS A 18 -6.97 6.77 14.32
CA LYS A 18 -7.72 5.65 14.94
C LYS A 18 -9.23 5.85 14.96
N GLU A 19 -9.71 7.08 15.09
CA GLU A 19 -11.14 7.41 15.09
C GLU A 19 -11.76 7.31 13.69
N PHE A 20 -10.91 7.23 12.66
CA PHE A 20 -11.30 7.18 11.27
C PHE A 20 -11.05 5.82 10.61
N ILE A 21 -10.76 4.73 11.32
CA ILE A 21 -10.67 3.41 10.66
C ILE A 21 -12.07 2.95 10.23
N ASP A 22 -12.23 2.68 8.93
CA ASP A 22 -13.50 2.18 8.35
C ASP A 22 -13.57 0.66 8.41
N LYS A 23 -12.45 -0.01 8.10
CA LYS A 23 -12.35 -1.46 8.09
C LYS A 23 -10.91 -1.94 8.24
N THR A 24 -10.76 -3.18 8.67
CA THR A 24 -9.49 -3.91 8.68
C THR A 24 -9.54 -4.98 7.59
N LEU A 25 -8.52 -5.04 6.74
CA LEU A 25 -8.36 -6.08 5.72
C LEU A 25 -7.38 -7.14 6.21
N GLU A 26 -7.75 -8.40 6.05
CA GLU A 26 -6.91 -9.55 6.35
C GLU A 26 -6.28 -10.07 5.05
N VAL A 27 -4.95 -10.08 4.98
CA VAL A 27 -4.23 -10.46 3.77
C VAL A 27 -3.22 -11.57 4.10
N PRO A 28 -3.32 -12.76 3.47
CA PRO A 28 -2.36 -13.83 3.68
C PRO A 28 -1.03 -13.51 2.98
N VAL A 29 0.07 -13.53 3.73
CA VAL A 29 1.43 -13.31 3.24
C VAL A 29 2.35 -14.37 3.83
N GLY A 30 2.90 -15.26 2.99
CA GLY A 30 3.92 -16.22 3.43
C GLY A 30 3.49 -17.21 4.52
N GLY A 31 2.19 -17.51 4.64
CA GLY A 31 1.65 -18.37 5.69
C GLY A 31 1.29 -17.64 7.00
N SER A 32 1.45 -16.32 7.05
CA SER A 32 0.94 -15.46 8.12
C SER A 32 -0.18 -14.57 7.60
N THR A 33 -1.09 -14.15 8.47
CA THR A 33 -2.14 -13.16 8.14
C THR A 33 -1.68 -11.78 8.57
N PHE A 34 -1.68 -10.83 7.65
CA PHE A 34 -1.36 -9.43 7.90
C PHE A 34 -2.66 -8.64 7.99
N TYR A 35 -2.71 -7.69 8.92
CA TYR A 35 -3.89 -6.88 9.17
C TYR A 35 -3.62 -5.44 8.74
N PHE A 36 -4.47 -4.92 7.86
CA PHE A 36 -4.36 -3.55 7.34
C PHE A 36 -5.56 -2.73 7.78
N ASP A 37 -5.34 -1.80 8.70
CA ASP A 37 -6.35 -0.84 9.11
C ASP A 37 -6.49 0.24 8.03
N ILE A 38 -7.66 0.26 7.38
CA ILE A 38 -7.96 1.18 6.29
C ILE A 38 -8.74 2.38 6.83
N PRO A 39 -8.20 3.61 6.73
CA PRO A 39 -8.91 4.79 7.13
C PRO A 39 -10.08 5.09 6.17
N LYS A 40 -11.15 5.64 6.74
CA LYS A 40 -12.35 6.10 6.06
C LYS A 40 -11.99 7.24 5.13
N ASN A 41 -12.30 7.06 3.86
CA ASN A 41 -12.03 8.05 2.84
C ASN A 41 -13.19 8.06 1.83
N PRO A 42 -13.88 9.19 1.63
CA PRO A 42 -14.98 9.27 0.67
C PRO A 42 -14.52 9.21 -0.79
N MET A 43 -13.22 9.40 -1.06
CA MET A 43 -12.65 9.48 -2.42
C MET A 43 -11.87 8.23 -2.83
N VAL A 44 -11.48 7.39 -1.88
CA VAL A 44 -10.63 6.21 -2.11
C VAL A 44 -11.21 5.01 -1.39
N TYR A 45 -11.23 3.89 -2.10
CA TYR A 45 -11.67 2.61 -1.59
C TYR A 45 -10.54 1.59 -1.74
N VAL A 46 -10.27 0.84 -0.66
CA VAL A 46 -9.33 -0.27 -0.67
C VAL A 46 -10.10 -1.58 -0.59
N SER A 47 -9.80 -2.56 -1.42
CA SER A 47 -10.36 -3.91 -1.32
C SER A 47 -9.26 -4.97 -1.35
N GLU A 48 -9.58 -6.13 -0.78
CA GLU A 48 -8.77 -7.33 -0.87
C GLU A 48 -9.54 -8.36 -1.72
N THR A 49 -8.84 -9.08 -2.60
CA THR A 49 -9.38 -10.25 -3.29
C THR A 49 -8.27 -11.25 -3.58
N LYS A 50 -8.37 -12.46 -3.01
CA LYS A 50 -7.43 -13.59 -3.24
C LYS A 50 -5.97 -13.26 -2.90
N GLY A 51 -5.74 -12.51 -1.84
CA GLY A 51 -4.45 -12.03 -1.38
C GLY A 51 -3.95 -10.77 -2.10
N VAL A 52 -4.72 -10.21 -3.04
CA VAL A 52 -4.35 -9.00 -3.78
C VAL A 52 -5.12 -7.81 -3.24
N LEU A 53 -4.41 -6.74 -2.90
CA LEU A 53 -4.98 -5.48 -2.47
C LEU A 53 -5.14 -4.54 -3.68
N TYR A 54 -6.28 -3.85 -3.73
CA TYR A 54 -6.59 -2.86 -4.75
C TYR A 54 -6.95 -1.54 -4.10
N ILE A 55 -6.31 -0.44 -4.51
CA ILE A 55 -6.70 0.92 -4.15
C ILE A 55 -7.32 1.55 -5.38
N ASN A 56 -8.60 1.92 -5.27
CA ASN A 56 -9.37 2.57 -6.32
C ASN A 56 -9.86 3.93 -5.86
N GLY A 57 -9.87 4.92 -6.75
CA GLY A 57 -10.35 6.26 -6.47
C GLY A 57 -11.24 6.78 -7.58
N SER A 58 -12.29 7.51 -7.20
CA SER A 58 -13.20 8.18 -8.14
C SER A 58 -12.55 9.46 -8.69
N CYS A 59 -11.50 9.30 -9.51
CA CYS A 59 -10.76 10.35 -10.23
C CYS A 59 -9.62 11.06 -9.47
N TYR A 60 -9.29 10.68 -8.23
CA TYR A 60 -8.27 11.39 -7.43
C TYR A 60 -7.00 10.56 -7.21
N TRP A 61 -5.94 10.90 -7.95
CA TRP A 61 -4.65 10.18 -7.88
C TRP A 61 -3.92 10.36 -6.55
N GLU A 62 -3.78 11.60 -6.08
CA GLU A 62 -3.02 11.90 -4.87
C GLU A 62 -3.56 11.19 -3.62
N PRO A 63 -4.89 11.20 -3.32
CA PRO A 63 -5.43 10.42 -2.22
C PRO A 63 -5.13 8.92 -2.29
N MET A 64 -5.07 8.33 -3.50
CA MET A 64 -4.69 6.92 -3.66
C MET A 64 -3.21 6.69 -3.30
N VAL A 65 -2.32 7.62 -3.65
CA VAL A 65 -0.91 7.56 -3.28
C VAL A 65 -0.72 7.69 -1.75
N TYR A 66 -1.49 8.56 -1.10
CA TYR A 66 -1.50 8.64 0.38
C TYR A 66 -1.99 7.32 1.00
N MET A 67 -3.05 6.73 0.45
CA MET A 67 -3.55 5.42 0.92
C MET A 67 -2.50 4.30 0.73
N LEU A 68 -1.75 4.31 -0.37
CA LEU A 68 -0.63 3.38 -0.56
C LEU A 68 0.45 3.56 0.51
N GLN A 69 0.76 4.81 0.90
CA GLN A 69 1.73 5.08 1.95
C GLN A 69 1.26 4.58 3.32
N ASP A 70 -0.04 4.68 3.60
CA ASP A 70 -0.64 4.10 4.80
C ASP A 70 -0.52 2.57 4.78
N ILE A 71 -0.85 1.92 3.67
CA ILE A 71 -0.68 0.46 3.51
C ILE A 71 0.78 0.03 3.69
N LYS A 72 1.75 0.78 3.14
CA LYS A 72 3.20 0.52 3.36
C LYS A 72 3.55 0.57 4.84
N SER A 73 3.03 1.56 5.55
CA SER A 73 3.29 1.77 6.98
C SER A 73 2.70 0.65 7.84
N GLU A 74 1.45 0.26 7.56
CA GLU A 74 0.80 -0.89 8.20
C GLU A 74 1.56 -2.19 7.90
N PHE A 75 1.98 -2.40 6.66
CA PHE A 75 2.80 -3.55 6.28
C PHE A 75 4.10 -3.60 7.07
N LEU A 76 4.85 -2.50 7.12
CA LEU A 76 6.12 -2.42 7.84
C LEU A 76 5.92 -2.70 9.33
N TYR A 77 4.85 -2.18 9.92
CA TYR A 77 4.47 -2.49 11.30
C TYR A 77 4.22 -3.98 11.51
N ASN A 78 3.40 -4.62 10.66
CA ASN A 78 3.13 -6.06 10.71
C ASN A 78 4.42 -6.89 10.59
N VAL A 79 5.32 -6.53 9.66
CA VAL A 79 6.61 -7.24 9.52
C VAL A 79 7.48 -7.05 10.76
N ASN A 80 7.53 -5.85 11.34
CA ASN A 80 8.32 -5.60 12.53
C ASN A 80 7.80 -6.41 13.73
N VAL A 81 6.48 -6.46 13.92
CA VAL A 81 5.85 -7.32 14.95
C VAL A 81 6.20 -8.79 14.74
N LEU A 82 6.09 -9.28 13.50
CA LEU A 82 6.44 -10.65 13.15
C LEU A 82 7.92 -10.94 13.42
N ALA A 83 8.83 -10.09 12.93
CA ALA A 83 10.26 -10.24 13.12
C ALA A 83 10.63 -10.26 14.61
N HIS A 84 10.07 -9.33 15.40
CA HIS A 84 10.29 -9.27 16.84
C HIS A 84 9.80 -10.54 17.56
N SER A 85 8.62 -11.05 17.18
CA SER A 85 8.08 -12.30 17.74
C SER A 85 8.95 -13.53 17.46
N LEU A 86 9.72 -13.49 16.37
CA LEU A 86 10.67 -14.53 15.96
C LEU A 86 12.09 -14.27 16.48
N GLY A 87 12.33 -13.19 17.23
CA GLY A 87 13.66 -12.80 17.70
C GLY A 87 14.60 -12.35 16.58
N ARG A 88 14.06 -11.91 15.44
CA ARG A 88 14.82 -11.44 14.27
C ARG A 88 14.74 -9.92 14.12
N SER A 89 15.65 -9.35 13.35
CA SER A 89 15.66 -7.91 13.05
C SER A 89 15.51 -7.64 11.55
N ILE A 90 14.89 -6.50 11.23
CA ILE A 90 14.87 -5.94 9.88
C ILE A 90 16.27 -5.39 9.58
N THR A 91 16.85 -5.78 8.44
CA THR A 91 18.20 -5.39 8.03
C THR A 91 18.21 -4.42 6.86
N ASP A 92 17.14 -4.36 6.06
CA ASP A 92 17.03 -3.50 4.89
C ASP A 92 15.55 -3.19 4.59
N GLU A 93 15.28 -2.03 4.00
CA GLU A 93 13.97 -1.60 3.51
C GLU A 93 14.17 -0.85 2.19
N LYS A 94 13.46 -1.28 1.14
CA LYS A 94 13.62 -0.74 -0.22
C LYS A 94 12.30 -0.58 -0.96
N ASP A 95 12.28 0.43 -1.82
CA ASP A 95 11.23 0.70 -2.80
C ASP A 95 11.90 0.91 -4.17
N GLU A 96 11.73 -0.05 -5.07
CA GLU A 96 12.42 -0.10 -6.35
C GLU A 96 11.44 0.05 -7.51
N LEU A 97 11.80 0.88 -8.49
CA LEU A 97 11.15 0.91 -9.79
C LEU A 97 11.66 -0.25 -10.64
N LEU A 98 10.77 -1.16 -11.02
CA LEU A 98 11.09 -2.31 -11.86
C LEU A 98 10.95 -2.01 -13.35
N GLY A 99 10.08 -1.07 -13.71
CA GLY A 99 9.88 -0.66 -15.09
C GLY A 99 8.66 0.22 -15.28
N ILE A 100 8.57 0.80 -16.48
CA ILE A 100 7.46 1.64 -16.92
C ILE A 100 6.84 0.97 -18.15
N ASP A 101 5.52 0.84 -18.16
CA ASP A 101 4.74 0.36 -19.30
C ASP A 101 3.94 1.54 -19.88
N ASP A 102 4.51 2.17 -20.90
CA ASP A 102 3.89 3.33 -21.56
C ASP A 102 2.57 3.02 -22.26
N THR A 103 2.37 1.75 -22.65
CA THR A 103 1.15 1.29 -23.34
C THR A 103 -0.01 1.21 -22.36
N LYS A 104 0.26 0.70 -21.15
CA LYS A 104 -0.73 0.58 -20.07
C LYS A 104 -0.75 1.79 -19.13
N LYS A 105 0.13 2.77 -19.34
CA LYS A 105 0.38 3.90 -18.44
C LYS A 105 0.59 3.43 -17.00
N ALA A 106 1.49 2.47 -16.82
CA ALA A 106 1.71 1.83 -15.52
C ALA A 106 3.18 1.88 -15.08
N GLU A 107 3.43 2.22 -13.82
CA GLU A 107 4.73 1.98 -13.17
C GLU A 107 4.67 0.66 -12.40
N LYS A 108 5.65 -0.22 -12.64
CA LYS A 108 5.80 -1.48 -11.90
C LYS A 108 6.86 -1.30 -10.84
N ARG A 109 6.51 -1.56 -9.58
CA ARG A 109 7.36 -1.27 -8.44
C ARG A 109 7.39 -2.45 -7.47
N LYS A 110 8.42 -2.48 -6.64
CA LYS A 110 8.63 -3.50 -5.61
C LYS A 110 8.99 -2.80 -4.31
N TYR A 111 8.14 -2.95 -3.31
CA TYR A 111 8.45 -2.55 -1.95
C TYR A 111 8.75 -3.79 -1.12
N TYR A 112 9.83 -3.78 -0.34
CA TYR A 112 10.20 -4.92 0.47
C TYR A 112 11.09 -4.56 1.64
N VAL A 113 11.03 -5.44 2.64
CA VAL A 113 11.92 -5.45 3.79
C VAL A 113 12.66 -6.77 3.83
N VAL A 114 13.89 -6.72 4.32
CA VAL A 114 14.72 -7.91 4.54
C VAL A 114 14.77 -8.19 6.03
N VAL A 115 14.38 -9.41 6.39
CA VAL A 115 14.51 -9.95 7.75
C VAL A 115 15.50 -11.12 7.64
N GLU A 116 16.76 -10.86 7.99
CA GLU A 116 17.88 -11.80 7.81
C GLU A 116 18.04 -12.31 6.36
N ASP A 117 17.72 -13.59 6.11
CA ASP A 117 17.78 -14.28 4.81
C ASP A 117 16.44 -14.23 4.04
N THR A 118 15.44 -13.54 4.58
CA THR A 118 14.08 -13.56 4.08
C THR A 118 13.68 -12.19 3.55
N GLU A 119 13.14 -12.14 2.35
CA GLU A 119 12.55 -10.96 1.73
C GLU A 119 11.03 -11.04 1.83
N ILE A 120 10.40 -10.05 2.45
CA ILE A 120 8.96 -9.94 2.60
C ILE A 120 8.54 -8.59 2.04
N GLY A 121 7.55 -8.55 1.17
CA GLY A 121 7.18 -7.31 0.52
C GLY A 121 5.94 -7.44 -0.34
N PHE A 122 5.79 -6.51 -1.26
CA PHE A 122 4.79 -6.59 -2.32
C PHE A 122 5.31 -6.00 -3.61
N TYR A 123 4.89 -6.60 -4.73
CA TYR A 123 4.90 -5.94 -6.02
C TYR A 123 3.69 -5.04 -6.09
N TYR A 124 3.83 -3.86 -6.69
CA TYR A 124 2.67 -3.03 -6.93
C TYR A 124 2.76 -2.31 -8.27
N ASN A 125 1.60 -2.16 -8.90
CA ASN A 125 1.43 -1.48 -10.18
C ASN A 125 0.67 -0.18 -9.93
N LEU A 126 1.27 0.94 -10.32
CA LEU A 126 0.64 2.25 -10.34
C LEU A 126 0.07 2.49 -11.73
N TYR A 127 -1.21 2.20 -11.95
CA TYR A 127 -1.90 2.54 -13.19
C TYR A 127 -2.29 4.01 -13.13
N LEU A 128 -1.52 4.85 -13.83
CA LEU A 128 -1.67 6.30 -13.79
C LEU A 128 -2.98 6.72 -14.49
N PRO A 129 -3.65 7.78 -14.02
CA PRO A 129 -4.80 8.33 -14.73
C PRO A 129 -4.38 8.86 -16.11
N TYR A 130 -5.18 8.58 -17.14
CA TYR A 130 -4.97 9.09 -18.49
C TYR A 130 -6.29 9.18 -19.26
N ASP A 131 -6.45 10.19 -20.12
CA ASP A 131 -7.60 10.36 -21.03
C ASP A 131 -8.99 10.11 -20.41
N GLY A 132 -9.22 10.64 -19.19
CA GLY A 132 -10.49 10.49 -18.48
C GLY A 132 -10.71 9.13 -17.82
N ARG A 133 -9.72 8.22 -17.86
CA ARG A 133 -9.69 7.00 -17.05
C ARG A 133 -9.10 7.27 -15.68
N ASN A 134 -9.75 6.73 -14.67
CA ASN A 134 -9.24 6.76 -13.30
C ASN A 134 -8.00 5.88 -13.20
N GLY A 135 -7.02 6.35 -12.44
CA GLY A 135 -5.93 5.50 -12.01
C GLY A 135 -6.39 4.47 -10.98
N PHE A 136 -5.58 3.45 -10.78
CA PHE A 136 -5.74 2.50 -9.67
C PHE A 136 -4.40 1.91 -9.28
N ILE A 137 -4.34 1.32 -8.08
CA ILE A 137 -3.14 0.66 -7.58
C ILE A 137 -3.48 -0.80 -7.28
N GLU A 138 -2.69 -1.71 -7.84
CA GLU A 138 -2.73 -3.13 -7.54
C GLU A 138 -1.50 -3.49 -6.71
N ILE A 139 -1.69 -4.23 -5.62
CA ILE A 139 -0.63 -4.60 -4.67
C ILE A 139 -0.70 -6.11 -4.44
N VAL A 140 0.39 -6.80 -4.77
CA VAL A 140 0.54 -8.25 -4.68
C VAL A 140 1.63 -8.58 -3.66
N PRO A 141 1.26 -8.95 -2.42
CA PRO A 141 2.19 -9.39 -1.40
C PRO A 141 2.93 -10.66 -1.79
N TYR A 142 4.14 -10.80 -1.27
CA TYR A 142 4.93 -12.01 -1.42
C TYR A 142 5.85 -12.21 -0.20
N PHE A 143 6.30 -13.44 -0.08
CA PHE A 143 7.29 -13.88 0.89
C PHE A 143 8.29 -14.77 0.15
N LYS A 144 9.58 -14.45 0.24
CA LYS A 144 10.64 -15.15 -0.48
C LYS A 144 11.84 -15.38 0.42
N LYS A 145 12.15 -16.64 0.70
CA LYS A 145 13.42 -17.04 1.32
C LYS A 145 14.54 -16.96 0.27
N LYS A 146 15.66 -16.31 0.61
CA LYS A 146 16.83 -16.22 -0.27
C LYS A 146 17.65 -17.50 -0.29
#